data_AF-A0AAN8FE34-F1
#
_entry.id   AF-A0AAN8FE34-F1
#
_cell.length_a   1.000
_cell.length_b   1.000
_cell.length_c   1.000
_cell.angle_alpha   90.00
_cell.angle_beta   90.00
_cell.angle_gamma   90.00
#
_symmetry.space_group_name_H-M   'P 1'
#
loop_
_entity.id
_entity.type
_entity.pdbx_description
1 polymer ?
#
loop_
_entity_poly.entity_id
_entity_poly.type
_entity_poly.pdbx_seq_one_letter_code
_entity_poly.pdbx_strand_id
1 'polypeptide(L)'
;MSGGDGNITEEKPMSDAGSSNSSNENSDDSESSDEEVKVELMVNARARRSTAGNKMSALIESTTLEDEFYKSAYGGGFNEDDTDDVFESPVHSDVDEVDSD
;
A
#
# COMPACT_ATOMS: atom_id res chain seq x y z
N MET A 1 17.07 47.02 -6.56
CA MET A 1 15.94 46.97 -5.61
C MET A 1 15.72 45.52 -5.24
N SER A 2 15.77 45.22 -3.93
CA SER A 2 15.16 44.10 -3.19
C SER A 2 15.16 42.70 -3.86
N GLY A 3 15.97 41.74 -3.42
CA GLY A 3 15.82 40.92 -2.19
C GLY A 3 15.83 39.44 -2.65
N GLY A 4 16.17 38.41 -1.90
CA GLY A 4 16.68 38.18 -0.56
C GLY A 4 17.28 36.76 -0.57
N ASP A 5 17.96 36.39 0.51
CA ASP A 5 18.89 35.26 0.62
C ASP A 5 18.29 33.87 0.32
N GLY A 6 18.97 33.10 -0.54
CA GLY A 6 18.70 31.68 -0.77
C GLY A 6 19.78 30.82 -0.12
N ASN A 7 19.69 30.62 1.19
CA ASN A 7 20.53 29.69 1.93
C ASN A 7 20.01 28.26 1.71
N ILE A 8 20.52 27.56 0.70
CA ILE A 8 20.30 26.12 0.51
C ILE A 8 21.35 25.38 1.33
N THR A 9 20.99 25.04 2.57
CA THR A 9 21.69 24.02 3.37
C THR A 9 21.27 22.64 2.87
N GLU A 10 22.26 21.77 2.66
CA GLU A 10 22.08 20.35 2.35
C GLU A 10 21.31 19.64 3.46
N GLU A 11 20.06 19.25 3.19
CA GLU A 11 19.28 18.37 4.07
C GLU A 11 19.55 16.91 3.64
N LYS A 12 20.36 16.22 4.45
CA LYS A 12 20.53 14.76 4.41
C LYS A 12 19.16 14.07 4.53
N PRO A 13 18.90 12.92 3.87
CA PRO A 13 17.75 12.11 4.21
C PRO A 13 17.95 11.56 5.63
N MET A 14 17.14 12.06 6.59
CA MET A 14 16.97 11.42 7.89
C MET A 14 16.40 10.03 7.65
N SER A 15 17.23 9.01 7.85
CA SER A 15 16.81 7.62 7.93
C SER A 15 15.80 7.48 9.06
N ASP A 16 14.63 6.94 8.69
CA ASP A 16 13.51 6.59 9.55
C ASP A 16 13.98 5.89 10.83
N ALA A 17 13.54 6.45 11.96
CA ALA A 17 13.85 5.97 13.27
C ALA A 17 13.16 4.63 13.49
N GLY A 18 13.92 3.54 13.39
CA GLY A 18 13.52 2.26 13.94
C GLY A 18 13.23 2.40 15.44
N SER A 19 11.96 2.59 15.79
CA SER A 19 11.48 2.48 17.18
C SER A 19 11.44 1.01 17.57
N SER A 20 12.61 0.42 17.80
CA SER A 20 12.76 -0.78 18.61
C SER A 20 13.06 -0.37 20.05
N ASN A 21 12.07 0.20 20.75
CA ASN A 21 12.19 0.43 22.19
C ASN A 21 11.72 -0.83 22.93
N SER A 22 12.55 -1.88 22.91
CA SER A 22 12.39 -3.04 23.79
C SER A 22 13.39 -2.96 24.94
N SER A 23 13.09 -2.13 25.92
CA SER A 23 13.73 -2.19 27.24
C SER A 23 12.62 -2.03 28.28
N ASN A 24 11.89 -3.11 28.54
CA ASN A 24 11.04 -3.20 29.72
C ASN A 24 11.94 -3.55 30.90
N GLU A 25 12.36 -2.52 31.62
CA GLU A 25 13.05 -2.65 32.89
C GLU A 25 12.08 -3.31 33.88
N ASN A 26 12.42 -4.51 34.33
CA ASN A 26 11.71 -5.14 35.45
C ASN A 26 12.03 -4.31 36.70
N SER A 27 11.12 -3.39 37.04
CA SER A 27 11.13 -2.69 38.32
C SER A 27 10.38 -3.51 39.34
N ASP A 28 11.18 -4.00 40.29
CA ASP A 28 10.91 -4.43 41.66
C ASP A 28 9.46 -4.56 42.13
N ASP A 29 9.22 -5.77 42.65
CA ASP A 29 8.05 -6.34 43.29
C ASP A 29 7.51 -5.46 44.43
N SER A 30 6.40 -4.77 44.17
CA SER A 30 5.55 -4.21 45.23
C SER A 30 4.28 -5.05 45.29
N GLU A 31 4.26 -5.98 46.25
CA GLU A 31 3.08 -6.73 46.70
C GLU A 31 1.99 -5.76 47.19
N SER A 32 1.21 -5.19 46.26
CA SER A 32 -0.11 -4.64 46.55
C SER A 32 -1.11 -5.78 46.43
N SER A 33 -1.75 -6.12 47.54
CA SER A 33 -2.79 -7.14 47.61
C SER A 33 -4.10 -6.62 47.02
N ASP A 34 -4.06 -6.32 45.72
CA ASP A 34 -5.22 -6.15 44.88
C ASP A 34 -5.33 -7.44 44.07
N GLU A 35 -6.39 -8.23 44.28
CA GLU A 35 -6.69 -9.37 43.40
C GLU A 35 -6.83 -8.84 41.97
N GLU A 36 -5.75 -8.96 41.17
CA GLU A 36 -5.80 -8.64 39.76
C GLU A 36 -6.73 -9.64 39.07
N VAL A 37 -7.99 -9.24 38.92
CA VAL A 37 -8.96 -9.96 38.11
C VAL A 37 -8.42 -9.94 36.68
N LYS A 38 -7.82 -11.05 36.25
CA LYS A 38 -7.32 -11.23 34.89
C LYS A 38 -8.50 -11.15 33.91
N VAL A 39 -8.75 -9.97 33.37
CA VAL A 39 -9.80 -9.75 32.38
C VAL A 39 -9.35 -10.36 31.05
N GLU A 40 -9.84 -11.56 30.75
CA GLU A 40 -9.64 -12.17 29.43
C GLU A 40 -10.45 -11.40 28.38
N LEU A 41 -9.73 -10.65 27.55
CA LEU A 41 -10.29 -9.95 26.41
C LEU A 41 -10.74 -10.99 25.37
N MET A 42 -12.05 -11.07 25.14
CA MET A 42 -12.71 -12.00 24.20
C MET A 42 -12.30 -11.86 22.72
N VAL A 43 -11.30 -11.04 22.42
CA VAL A 43 -10.79 -10.75 21.08
C VAL A 43 -10.31 -12.03 20.38
N ASN A 44 -9.63 -12.93 21.10
CA ASN A 44 -9.05 -14.14 20.52
C ASN A 44 -9.92 -15.40 20.73
N ALA A 45 -10.84 -15.39 21.70
CA ALA A 45 -11.65 -16.55 22.06
C ALA A 45 -12.96 -16.69 21.26
N ARG A 46 -13.31 -15.69 20.44
CA ARG A 46 -14.56 -15.69 19.65
C ARG A 46 -14.45 -16.60 18.42
N ALA A 47 -15.54 -17.33 18.12
CA ALA A 47 -15.68 -18.08 16.87
C ALA A 47 -15.57 -17.16 15.63
N ARG A 48 -14.72 -17.55 14.67
CA ARG A 48 -14.49 -16.77 13.44
C ARG A 48 -15.55 -17.08 12.38
N ARG A 49 -15.87 -16.10 11.54
CA ARG A 49 -16.67 -16.29 10.33
C ARG A 49 -15.74 -16.60 9.17
N SER A 50 -16.06 -17.61 8.36
CA SER A 50 -15.28 -17.96 7.16
C SER A 50 -15.25 -16.84 6.12
N THR A 51 -16.28 -15.99 6.12
CA THR A 51 -16.43 -14.88 5.17
C THR A 51 -16.17 -13.51 5.78
N ALA A 52 -15.44 -13.43 6.89
CA ALA A 52 -15.07 -12.13 7.47
C ALA A 52 -13.95 -11.52 6.63
N GLY A 53 -14.17 -10.31 6.11
CA GLY A 53 -13.15 -9.55 5.42
C GLY A 53 -12.89 -9.93 3.96
N ASN A 54 -13.84 -10.59 3.28
CA ASN A 54 -13.67 -11.10 1.91
C ASN A 54 -13.15 -10.09 0.87
N LYS A 55 -13.37 -8.80 1.08
CA LYS A 55 -12.93 -7.72 0.18
C LYS A 55 -11.94 -6.75 0.84
N MET A 56 -11.50 -7.04 2.08
CA MET A 56 -10.63 -6.12 2.82
C MET A 56 -9.27 -5.95 2.15
N SER A 57 -8.70 -7.02 1.59
CA SER A 57 -7.45 -6.93 0.84
C SER A 57 -7.59 -6.00 -0.36
N ALA A 58 -8.61 -6.22 -1.20
CA ALA A 58 -8.89 -5.38 -2.36
C ALA A 58 -9.14 -3.92 -1.99
N LEU A 59 -9.84 -3.66 -0.87
CA LEU A 59 -10.06 -2.28 -0.39
C LEU A 59 -8.75 -1.62 0.07
N ILE A 60 -7.87 -2.34 0.75
CA ILE A 60 -6.56 -1.82 1.16
C ILE A 60 -5.69 -1.53 -0.07
N GLU A 61 -5.70 -2.42 -1.07
CA GLU A 61 -4.94 -2.26 -2.32
C GLU A 61 -5.42 -1.04 -3.12
N SER A 62 -6.75 -0.90 -3.29
CA SER A 62 -7.36 0.24 -3.99
C SER A 62 -7.04 1.60 -3.36
N THR A 63 -6.76 1.65 -2.06
CA THR A 63 -6.46 2.91 -1.36
C THR A 63 -4.98 3.25 -1.31
N THR A 64 -4.09 2.29 -1.56
CA THR A 64 -2.64 2.46 -1.32
C THR A 64 -1.77 2.34 -2.55
N LEU A 65 -2.19 1.60 -3.60
CA LEU A 65 -1.28 1.20 -4.69
C LEU A 65 -1.81 1.43 -6.12
N GLU A 66 -3.12 1.49 -6.34
CA GLU A 66 -3.67 1.20 -7.68
C GLU A 66 -3.87 2.41 -8.61
N ASP A 67 -3.68 3.65 -8.16
CA ASP A 67 -4.15 4.77 -8.99
C ASP A 67 -3.10 5.34 -9.96
N GLU A 68 -1.80 5.36 -9.67
CA GLU A 68 -0.84 6.03 -10.57
C GLU A 68 -0.38 5.14 -11.74
N PHE A 69 -0.09 3.86 -11.47
CA PHE A 69 0.35 2.92 -12.51
C PHE A 69 -0.77 2.66 -13.52
N TYR A 70 -1.96 2.30 -13.07
CA TYR A 70 -3.09 1.99 -13.95
C TYR A 70 -3.71 3.23 -14.62
N LYS A 71 -3.36 4.46 -14.21
CA LYS A 71 -3.75 5.69 -14.93
C LYS A 71 -2.76 6.13 -16.01
N SER A 72 -1.51 5.69 -15.95
CA SER A 72 -0.44 6.20 -16.83
C SER A 72 0.19 5.14 -17.72
N ALA A 73 0.10 3.86 -17.35
CA ALA A 73 0.62 2.78 -18.15
C ALA A 73 -0.02 2.74 -19.54
N TYR A 74 0.75 2.27 -20.53
CA TYR A 74 0.30 2.02 -21.90
C TYR A 74 -0.32 3.22 -22.65
N GLY A 75 -0.06 4.46 -22.22
CA GLY A 75 -0.40 5.68 -22.99
C GLY A 75 -1.75 6.33 -22.64
N GLY A 76 -2.32 6.00 -21.48
CA GLY A 76 -3.59 6.57 -21.02
C GLY A 76 -4.21 5.83 -19.82
N GLY A 77 -3.57 4.76 -19.36
CA GLY A 77 -4.09 3.91 -18.31
C GLY A 77 -5.20 2.99 -18.80
N PHE A 78 -5.92 2.42 -17.84
CA PHE A 78 -7.01 1.47 -18.05
C PHE A 78 -8.38 2.11 -17.78
N ASN A 79 -8.48 3.43 -17.94
CA ASN A 79 -9.77 4.12 -17.87
C ASN A 79 -10.52 3.94 -19.19
N GLU A 80 -11.84 3.93 -19.12
CA GLU A 80 -12.69 3.93 -20.32
C GLU A 80 -12.51 5.27 -21.05
N ASP A 81 -12.29 5.21 -22.36
CA ASP A 81 -12.26 6.37 -23.25
C ASP A 81 -13.60 6.43 -24.02
N ASP A 82 -14.26 7.58 -23.97
CA ASP A 82 -15.53 7.84 -24.66
C ASP A 82 -15.44 7.65 -26.19
N THR A 83 -14.22 7.53 -26.73
CA THR A 83 -13.93 7.32 -28.16
C THR A 83 -13.33 5.94 -28.49
N ASP A 84 -13.34 5.00 -27.54
CA ASP A 84 -12.82 3.63 -27.75
C ASP A 84 -13.86 2.73 -28.45
N ASP A 85 -13.74 2.65 -29.78
CA ASP A 85 -14.52 1.72 -30.60
C ASP A 85 -13.98 0.28 -30.50
N VAL A 86 -14.81 -0.71 -30.84
CA VAL A 86 -14.39 -2.13 -30.88
C VAL A 86 -13.21 -2.32 -31.84
N PHE A 87 -12.21 -3.08 -31.41
CA PHE A 87 -11.03 -3.38 -32.22
C PHE A 87 -11.40 -4.05 -33.55
N GLU A 88 -10.86 -3.52 -34.64
CA GLU A 88 -10.94 -4.09 -35.99
C GLU A 88 -9.54 -4.47 -36.48
N SER A 89 -9.37 -5.72 -36.91
CA SER A 89 -8.07 -6.22 -37.39
C SER A 89 -7.71 -5.57 -38.74
N PRO A 90 -6.45 -5.12 -38.92
CA PRO A 90 -5.97 -4.69 -40.22
C PRO A 90 -6.11 -5.78 -41.30
N VAL A 91 -6.31 -5.36 -42.55
CA VAL A 91 -6.40 -6.29 -43.68
C VAL A 91 -5.07 -7.06 -43.80
N HIS A 92 -5.14 -8.40 -43.83
CA HIS A 92 -4.00 -9.32 -43.85
C HIS A 92 -3.18 -9.42 -42.55
N SER A 93 -3.74 -9.07 -41.38
CA SER A 93 -3.07 -9.24 -40.07
C SER A 93 -2.58 -10.66 -39.80
N ASP A 94 -3.26 -11.66 -40.35
CA ASP A 94 -3.03 -13.07 -40.04
C ASP A 94 -2.09 -13.77 -41.05
N VAL A 95 -1.62 -13.04 -42.06
CA VAL A 95 -0.69 -13.56 -43.06
C VAL A 95 0.72 -13.49 -42.48
N ASP A 96 1.22 -14.63 -42.02
CA ASP A 96 2.58 -14.79 -41.51
C ASP A 96 3.56 -14.98 -42.68
N GLU A 97 4.17 -13.88 -43.12
CA GLU A 97 5.22 -13.89 -44.14
C GLU A 97 6.56 -14.26 -43.51
N VAL A 98 7.12 -15.40 -43.90
CA VAL A 98 8.43 -15.87 -43.42
C VAL A 98 9.52 -15.34 -44.34
N ASP A 99 10.54 -14.74 -43.73
CA ASP A 99 11.74 -14.29 -44.44
C ASP A 99 12.45 -15.46 -45.14
N SER A 100 13.20 -15.14 -46.19
CA SER A 100 13.84 -16.16 -47.04
C SER A 100 15.17 -16.72 -46.49
N ASP A 101 15.71 -16.17 -45.39
CA ASP A 101 17.04 -16.48 -44.85
C ASP A 101 17.06 -17.35 -43.58
#